data_AF-A0A2P7BIA1-F1
#
_entry.id   AF-A0A2P7BIA1-F1
#
_cell.length_a   1.000
_cell.length_b   1.000
_cell.length_c   1.000
_cell.angle_alpha   90.00
_cell.angle_beta   90.00
_cell.angle_gamma   90.00
#
_symmetry.space_group_name_H-M   'P 1'
#
loop_
_entity.id
_entity.type
_entity.pdbx_description
1 polymer ?
#
loop_
_entity_poly.entity_id
_entity_poly.type
_entity_poly.pdbx_seq_one_letter_code
_entity_poly.pdbx_strand_id
1 'polypeptide(L)'
;MTQRVKYAEGSPELLTKFTEFLAAIRESTTEELVRDLVAIHAAQQNGCTFCLGMHVKQAKIDGERRLRLYRLAAWPGSADAKFGPNKADLR
;
A
#
# COMPACT_ATOMS: atom_id res chain seq x y z
N MET A 1 8.68 10.14 11.83
CA MET A 1 7.48 10.95 11.50
C MET A 1 6.74 11.25 12.78
N THR A 2 6.45 12.51 13.08
CA THR A 2 5.61 12.89 14.23
C THR A 2 4.15 12.85 13.82
N GLN A 3 3.34 12.09 14.55
CA GLN A 3 1.92 11.93 14.26
C GLN A 3 1.15 13.19 14.69
N ARG A 4 0.39 13.80 13.76
CA ARG A 4 -0.36 15.05 14.04
C ARG A 4 -1.54 14.84 15.00
N VAL A 5 -2.20 13.69 14.91
CA VAL A 5 -3.35 13.30 15.73
C VAL A 5 -3.17 11.85 16.16
N LYS A 6 -3.23 11.60 17.47
CA LYS A 6 -3.17 10.24 18.03
C LYS A 6 -4.53 9.54 17.93
N TYR A 7 -4.90 9.10 16.73
CA TYR A 7 -6.22 8.51 16.46
C TYR A 7 -6.53 7.27 17.32
N ALA A 8 -5.50 6.52 17.74
CA ALA A 8 -5.68 5.37 18.62
C ALA A 8 -6.18 5.76 20.02
N GLU A 9 -5.72 6.90 20.54
CA GLU A 9 -6.19 7.46 21.81
C GLU A 9 -7.54 8.18 21.64
N GLY A 10 -7.74 8.85 20.50
CA GLY A 10 -8.95 9.65 20.24
C GLY A 10 -10.19 8.85 19.82
N SER A 11 -10.05 7.63 19.31
CA SER A 11 -11.16 6.80 18.86
C SER A 11 -10.82 5.29 18.94
N PRO A 12 -10.66 4.75 20.16
CA PRO A 12 -10.25 3.36 20.34
C PRO A 12 -11.25 2.36 19.77
N GLU A 13 -12.56 2.60 19.86
CA GLU A 13 -13.56 1.67 19.33
C GLU A 13 -13.50 1.56 17.81
N LEU A 14 -13.30 2.68 17.10
CA LEU A 14 -13.14 2.68 15.65
C LEU A 14 -11.86 1.97 15.22
N LEU A 15 -10.78 2.14 15.98
CA LEU A 15 -9.54 1.41 15.73
C LEU A 15 -9.76 -0.10 15.88
N THR A 16 -10.45 -0.54 16.94
CA THR A 16 -10.78 -1.95 17.13
C THR A 16 -11.57 -2.51 15.94
N LYS A 17 -12.62 -1.79 15.48
CA LYS A 17 -13.41 -2.22 14.31
C LYS A 17 -12.59 -2.28 13.03
N PHE A 18 -11.69 -1.33 12.82
CA PHE A 18 -10.79 -1.39 11.69
C PHE A 18 -9.83 -2.59 11.77
N THR A 19 -9.28 -2.90 12.94
CA THR A 19 -8.41 -4.07 13.11
C THR A 19 -9.13 -5.41 12.94
N GLU A 20 -10.39 -5.51 13.39
CA GLU A 20 -11.24 -6.69 13.16
C GLU A 20 -11.47 -6.91 11.66
N PHE A 21 -11.78 -5.84 10.92
CA PHE A 21 -11.92 -5.91 9.47
C PHE A 21 -10.63 -6.37 8.77
N LEU A 22 -9.47 -5.87 9.20
CA LEU A 22 -8.18 -6.32 8.66
C LEU A 22 -7.91 -7.79 8.96
N ALA A 23 -8.27 -8.28 10.15
CA ALA A 23 -8.14 -9.70 10.50
C ALA A 23 -9.01 -10.58 9.58
N ALA A 24 -10.26 -10.19 9.35
CA ALA A 24 -11.17 -10.90 8.44
C ALA A 24 -10.64 -10.97 6.99
N ILE A 25 -9.96 -9.91 6.51
CA ILE A 25 -9.30 -9.95 5.19
C ILE A 25 -8.21 -11.01 5.13
N ARG A 26 -7.45 -11.23 6.22
CA ARG A 26 -6.37 -12.22 6.26
C ARG A 26 -6.90 -13.66 6.21
N GLU A 27 -8.11 -13.88 6.70
CA GLU A 27 -8.84 -15.16 6.65
C GLU A 27 -9.55 -15.39 5.30
N SER A 28 -9.56 -14.40 4.41
CA SER A 28 -10.14 -14.55 3.07
C SER A 28 -9.36 -15.56 2.22
N THR A 29 -10.01 -16.03 1.15
CA THR A 29 -9.42 -16.94 0.15
C THR A 29 -8.32 -16.30 -0.70
N THR A 30 -8.07 -14.99 -0.55
CA THR A 30 -7.05 -14.27 -1.32
C THR A 30 -5.67 -14.59 -0.78
N GLU A 31 -4.75 -15.00 -1.65
CA GLU A 31 -3.36 -15.30 -1.27
C GLU A 31 -2.66 -14.11 -0.59
N GLU A 32 -1.79 -14.40 0.37
CA GLU A 32 -1.08 -13.40 1.17
C GLU A 32 -0.31 -12.37 0.32
N LEU A 33 0.50 -12.86 -0.62
CA LEU A 33 1.25 -12.00 -1.52
C LEU A 33 0.35 -11.12 -2.41
N VAL A 34 -0.85 -11.61 -2.78
CA VAL A 34 -1.79 -10.81 -3.56
C VAL A 34 -2.36 -9.67 -2.70
N ARG A 35 -2.71 -9.94 -1.45
CA ARG A 35 -3.19 -8.91 -0.50
C ARG A 35 -2.14 -7.81 -0.29
N ASP A 36 -0.87 -8.19 -0.15
CA ASP A 36 0.21 -7.22 -0.02
C ASP A 36 0.35 -6.31 -1.24
N LEU A 37 0.31 -6.88 -2.45
CA LEU A 37 0.39 -6.07 -3.68
C LEU A 37 -0.81 -5.12 -3.83
N VAL A 38 -2.01 -5.56 -3.45
CA VAL A 38 -3.20 -4.72 -3.43
C VAL A 38 -3.01 -3.56 -2.44
N ALA A 39 -2.50 -3.84 -1.24
CA ALA A 39 -2.26 -2.81 -0.22
C ALA A 39 -1.16 -1.81 -0.65
N ILE A 40 -0.10 -2.29 -1.30
CA ILE A 40 0.96 -1.44 -1.88
C ILE A 40 0.36 -0.53 -2.96
N HIS A 41 -0.43 -1.08 -3.89
CA HIS A 41 -1.03 -0.29 -4.96
C HIS A 41 -2.01 0.77 -4.44
N ALA A 42 -2.85 0.40 -3.47
CA ALA A 42 -3.74 1.35 -2.80
C ALA A 42 -2.96 2.46 -2.08
N ALA A 43 -1.85 2.12 -1.41
CA ALA A 43 -0.99 3.11 -0.77
C ALA A 43 -0.32 4.07 -1.78
N GLN A 44 0.08 3.57 -2.95
CA GLN A 44 0.61 4.39 -4.06
C GLN A 44 -0.45 5.36 -4.59
N GLN A 45 -1.66 4.88 -4.88
CA GLN A 45 -2.75 5.73 -5.37
C GLN A 45 -3.15 6.81 -4.36
N ASN A 46 -3.14 6.48 -3.07
CA ASN A 46 -3.48 7.40 -1.99
C ASN A 46 -2.31 8.29 -1.53
N GLY A 47 -1.11 8.11 -2.08
CA GLY A 47 0.09 8.85 -1.68
C GLY A 47 0.51 8.66 -0.22
N CYS A 48 0.14 7.53 0.41
CA CYS A 48 0.44 7.28 1.82
C CYS A 48 1.80 6.61 1.99
N THR A 49 2.84 7.41 2.22
CA THR A 49 4.23 6.93 2.36
C THR A 49 4.44 5.99 3.54
N PHE A 50 3.68 6.16 4.63
CA PHE A 50 3.70 5.25 5.78
C PHE A 50 3.21 3.85 5.38
N CYS A 51 2.00 3.76 4.80
CA CYS A 51 1.45 2.48 4.36
C CYS A 51 2.31 1.84 3.27
N LEU A 52 2.82 2.64 2.33
CA LEU A 52 3.69 2.15 1.27
C LEU A 52 4.95 1.47 1.83
N GLY A 53 5.65 2.13 2.75
CA GLY A 53 6.84 1.55 3.38
C GLY A 53 6.53 0.28 4.19
N MET A 54 5.42 0.30 4.93
CA MET A 54 4.97 -0.84 5.73
C MET A 54 4.64 -2.05 4.87
N HIS A 55 3.79 -1.90 3.85
CA HIS A 55 3.36 -3.01 3.01
C HIS A 55 4.48 -3.52 2.09
N VAL A 56 5.37 -2.64 1.58
CA VAL A 56 6.56 -3.09 0.83
C VAL A 56 7.50 -3.91 1.73
N LYS A 57 7.65 -3.55 3.00
CA LYS A 57 8.44 -4.33 3.96
C LYS A 57 7.78 -5.69 4.22
N GLN A 58 6.47 -5.73 4.45
CA GLN A 58 5.72 -6.95 4.70
C GLN A 58 5.80 -7.92 3.50
N ALA A 59 5.51 -7.44 2.29
CA ALA A 59 5.63 -8.24 1.06
C ALA A 59 7.01 -8.88 0.89
N LYS A 60 8.09 -8.16 1.24
CA LYS A 60 9.46 -8.70 1.18
C LYS A 60 9.69 -9.80 2.22
N ILE A 61 9.11 -9.67 3.41
CA ILE A 61 9.17 -10.72 4.45
C ILE A 61 8.43 -11.96 3.96
N ASP A 62 7.28 -11.77 3.31
CA ASP A 62 6.43 -12.85 2.81
C ASP A 62 6.94 -13.47 1.50
N GLY A 63 8.12 -13.06 1.03
CA GLY A 63 8.84 -13.69 -0.09
C GLY A 63 8.60 -13.07 -1.46
N GLU A 64 8.02 -11.86 -1.53
CA GLU A 64 7.82 -11.16 -2.79
C GLU A 64 9.13 -10.85 -3.52
N ARG A 65 9.10 -10.98 -4.85
CA ARG A 65 10.22 -10.67 -5.71
C ARG A 65 10.31 -9.17 -5.97
N ARG A 66 11.51 -8.62 -5.81
CA ARG A 66 11.84 -7.20 -6.07
C ARG A 66 11.32 -6.69 -7.41
N LEU A 67 11.46 -7.48 -8.48
CA LEU A 67 11.02 -7.07 -9.82
C LEU A 67 9.50 -6.82 -9.91
N ARG A 68 8.68 -7.61 -9.19
CA ARG A 68 7.21 -7.42 -9.18
C ARG A 68 6.84 -6.14 -8.44
N LEU A 69 7.51 -5.84 -7.33
CA LEU A 69 7.35 -4.58 -6.57
C LEU A 69 7.70 -3.35 -7.41
N TYR A 70 8.81 -3.38 -8.16
CA TYR A 70 9.21 -2.25 -9.02
C TYR A 70 8.22 -2.02 -10.16
N ARG A 71 7.71 -3.10 -10.77
CA ARG A 71 6.71 -3.02 -11.84
C ARG A 71 5.35 -2.53 -11.34
N LEU A 72 4.99 -2.80 -10.09
CA LEU A 72 3.71 -2.39 -9.51
C LEU A 72 3.55 -0.86 -9.51
N ALA A 73 4.63 -0.10 -9.32
CA ALA A 73 4.60 1.36 -9.40
C ALA A 73 4.21 1.88 -10.80
N ALA A 74 4.49 1.11 -11.86
CA ALA A 74 4.15 1.45 -13.24
C ALA A 74 2.89 0.72 -13.74
N TRP A 75 2.11 0.09 -12.84
CA TRP A 75 0.88 -0.59 -13.22
C TRP A 75 -0.12 0.39 -13.87
N PRO A 76 -0.80 0.02 -14.97
CA PRO A 76 -1.81 0.89 -15.60
C PRO A 76 -2.89 1.29 -14.58
N GLY A 77 -2.91 2.58 -14.21
CA GLY A 77 -3.80 3.10 -13.17
C GLY A 77 -3.12 3.51 -11.86
N SER A 78 -1.81 3.31 -11.71
CA SER A 78 -1.06 3.96 -10.62
C SER A 78 -1.01 5.48 -10.83
N ALA A 79 -0.98 6.25 -9.75
CA ALA A 79 -0.80 7.70 -9.83
C ALA A 79 0.51 8.05 -10.57
N ASP A 80 1.54 7.23 -10.37
CA ASP A 80 2.86 7.40 -10.97
C ASP A 80 2.95 6.97 -12.44
N ALA A 81 2.03 6.14 -12.95
CA ALA A 81 1.97 5.80 -14.38
C ALA A 81 1.69 7.01 -15.27
N LYS A 82 1.26 8.14 -14.68
CA LYS A 82 1.13 9.44 -15.36
C LYS A 82 2.47 10.17 -15.53
N PHE A 83 3.55 9.72 -14.85
CA PHE A 83 4.92 10.25 -15.00
C PHE A 83 5.79 9.43 -15.96
N GLY A 84 5.19 8.73 -16.93
CA GLY A 84 5.92 8.49 -18.17
C GLY A 84 6.31 9.86 -18.75
N PRO A 85 7.51 10.03 -19.33
CA PRO A 85 7.93 11.34 -19.84
C PRO A 85 6.81 11.90 -20.70
N ASN A 86 6.33 13.09 -20.37
CA ASN A 86 5.48 13.81 -21.29
C ASN A 86 6.30 13.92 -22.59
N LYS A 87 5.71 13.69 -23.76
CA LYS A 87 6.45 13.86 -25.02
C LYS A 87 7.02 15.29 -25.17
N ALA A 88 6.54 16.23 -24.36
CA ALA A 88 7.04 17.59 -24.21
C ALA A 88 8.34 17.71 -23.38
N ASP A 89 8.64 16.77 -22.47
CA ASP A 89 9.77 16.85 -21.53
C ASP A 89 11.05 16.17 -22.06
N LEU A 90 11.01 15.63 -23.29
CA LEU A 90 12.11 14.93 -23.97
C LEU A 90 12.73 15.76 -25.11
N ARG A 91 12.64 17.08 -25.07
CA ARG A 91 13.32 17.99 -26.01
C ARG A 91 14.36 18.85 -25.31
#